data_AF-A0A1C0SCS9-F1
#
_entry.id   AF-A0A1C0SCS9-F1
#
_cell.length_a   1.000
_cell.length_b   1.000
_cell.length_c   1.000
_cell.angle_alpha   90.00
_cell.angle_beta   90.00
_cell.angle_gamma   90.00
#
_symmetry.space_group_name_H-M   'P 1'
#
loop_
_entity.id
_entity.type
_entity.pdbx_description
1 polymer ?
#
loop_
_entity_poly.entity_id
_entity_poly.type
_entity_poly.pdbx_seq_one_letter_code
_entity_poly.pdbx_strand_id
1 'polypeptide(L)'
;MTTISPTTNAVLQILRRTVESDQEPGAANSTDGLIKAANGISTEPGRATTQAADAINNTLLDMKARADGYVGMALEFVNSDRFKSSDPDAKETLKALLNENGDIFAARIEAELQNKPGLKLEEAIATALTATVRSNRSRFAETEIVLGYDLKHQANQIHYIADADGHSSGGYLAQAAGEASEGLMEARKWHMNAKDGELQDATAAVEAADRRYRNVYSLLQDWNTMWAKKFGWKDEPAEAR
;
A
#
# COMPACT_ATOMS: atom_id res chain seq x y z
N MET A 1 -21.10 19.01 -10.14
CA MET A 1 -20.57 19.34 -8.80
C MET A 1 -19.16 18.79 -8.74
N THR A 2 -18.16 19.65 -8.67
CA THR A 2 -16.75 19.25 -8.64
C THR A 2 -16.26 19.44 -7.21
N THR A 3 -15.99 18.34 -6.52
CA THR A 3 -15.42 18.32 -5.16
C THR A 3 -13.93 18.65 -5.24
N ILE A 4 -13.53 19.74 -4.61
CA ILE A 4 -12.15 20.16 -4.44
C ILE A 4 -11.51 19.24 -3.38
N SER A 5 -10.39 18.59 -3.73
CA SER A 5 -9.63 17.68 -2.86
C SER A 5 -9.10 18.35 -1.58
N PRO A 6 -8.85 17.60 -0.49
CA PRO A 6 -8.49 18.13 0.83
C PRO A 6 -7.10 18.79 0.94
N THR A 7 -6.29 18.72 -0.13
CA THR A 7 -4.90 19.19 -0.14
C THR A 7 -4.78 20.70 0.09
N THR A 8 -5.84 21.47 -0.18
CA THR A 8 -5.87 22.92 0.06
C THR A 8 -5.86 23.29 1.55
N ASN A 9 -6.32 22.40 2.44
CA ASN A 9 -6.42 22.72 3.88
C ASN A 9 -5.07 22.69 4.61
N ALA A 10 -4.12 21.84 4.20
CA ALA A 10 -2.80 21.79 4.84
C ALA A 10 -1.98 23.06 4.53
N VAL A 11 -2.09 23.57 3.30
CA VAL A 11 -1.40 24.79 2.85
C VAL A 11 -1.92 26.04 3.57
N LEU A 12 -3.24 26.13 3.80
CA LEU A 12 -3.85 27.22 4.56
C LEU A 12 -3.46 27.19 6.05
N GLN A 13 -3.23 26.01 6.64
CA GLN A 13 -2.77 25.90 8.03
C GLN A 13 -1.31 26.32 8.22
N ILE A 14 -0.45 26.08 7.23
CA ILE A 14 0.95 26.54 7.25
C ILE A 14 1.01 28.07 7.13
N LEU A 15 0.22 28.65 6.22
CA LEU A 15 0.08 30.11 6.08
C LEU A 15 -0.45 30.79 7.36
N ARG A 16 -1.37 30.14 8.10
CA ARG A 16 -1.87 30.66 9.38
C ARG A 16 -0.84 30.63 10.50
N ARG A 17 0.01 29.60 10.57
CA ARG A 17 1.05 29.51 11.62
C ARG A 17 2.17 30.54 11.45
N THR A 18 2.40 31.06 10.24
CA THR A 18 3.43 32.08 10.00
C THR A 18 3.03 33.51 10.35
N VAL A 19 1.78 33.75 10.77
CA VAL A 19 1.31 35.10 11.16
C VAL A 19 1.33 35.30 12.69
N GLU A 20 1.59 34.26 13.49
CA GLU A 20 1.57 34.34 14.96
C GLU A 20 2.96 34.08 15.57
N SER A 21 3.81 35.10 15.53
CA SER A 21 4.99 35.34 16.40
C SER A 21 5.64 36.65 15.91
N ASP A 22 5.82 37.76 16.64
CA ASP A 22 5.91 38.05 18.07
C ASP A 22 5.46 39.50 18.32
N GLN A 23 4.75 39.76 19.43
CA GLN A 23 4.90 41.01 20.20
C GLN A 23 4.27 40.85 21.60
N GLU A 24 5.11 40.78 22.63
CA GLU A 24 4.74 40.91 24.04
C GLU A 24 4.55 42.40 24.46
N PRO A 25 3.86 42.68 25.59
CA PRO A 25 3.06 43.89 25.79
C PRO A 25 3.79 45.06 26.46
N GLY A 26 3.50 46.28 26.02
CA GLY A 26 3.96 47.53 26.65
C GLY A 26 3.14 48.73 26.16
N ALA A 27 2.59 49.50 27.10
CA ALA A 27 1.44 50.39 26.93
C ALA A 27 1.64 51.69 26.12
N ALA A 28 0.51 52.08 25.52
CA ALA A 28 -0.03 53.45 25.31
C ALA A 28 0.33 54.25 24.04
N ASN A 29 -0.75 54.50 23.27
CA ASN A 29 -1.03 55.64 22.39
C ASN A 29 -0.10 55.81 21.17
N SER A 30 -0.56 55.57 19.95
CA SER A 30 -1.59 56.40 19.33
C SER A 30 -1.93 55.84 17.94
N THR A 31 -3.22 55.90 17.64
CA THR A 31 -3.94 55.37 16.47
C THR A 31 -3.57 56.04 15.13
N ASP A 32 -2.37 56.61 15.02
CA ASP A 32 -1.88 57.38 13.87
C ASP A 32 -0.78 56.64 13.06
N GLY A 33 -0.26 55.53 13.58
CA GLY A 33 0.73 54.69 12.87
C GLY A 33 0.15 53.65 11.92
N LEU A 34 -1.12 53.26 12.09
CA LEU A 34 -1.75 52.17 11.34
C LEU A 34 -2.21 52.57 9.94
N ILE A 35 -2.40 53.87 9.66
CA ILE A 35 -2.90 54.34 8.36
C ILE A 35 -1.75 54.67 7.38
N LYS A 36 -0.52 54.89 7.86
CA LYS A 36 0.64 55.16 6.99
C LYS A 36 1.37 53.90 6.47
N ALA A 37 1.08 52.73 7.01
CA ALA A 37 1.59 51.46 6.46
C ALA A 37 0.76 50.93 5.27
N ALA A 38 -0.38 51.56 4.95
CA ALA A 38 -1.32 51.07 3.92
C ALA A 38 -0.97 51.50 2.47
N ASN A 39 -0.02 52.42 2.26
CA ASN A 39 0.38 52.88 0.91
C ASN A 39 1.73 52.33 0.43
N GLY A 40 2.31 51.37 1.15
CA GLY A 40 3.55 50.69 0.78
C GLY A 40 3.30 49.26 0.35
N ILE A 41 2.37 49.00 -0.58
CA ILE A 41 2.26 47.68 -1.20
C ILE A 41 3.46 47.51 -2.14
N SER A 42 4.57 47.05 -1.58
CA SER A 42 5.61 46.42 -2.36
C SER A 42 4.98 45.23 -3.09
N THR A 43 4.92 45.30 -4.42
CA THR A 43 4.46 44.22 -5.30
C THR A 43 5.47 43.07 -5.40
N GLU A 44 6.64 43.21 -4.78
CA GLU A 44 7.65 42.16 -4.71
C GLU A 44 7.43 41.32 -3.44
N PRO A 45 7.36 39.97 -3.56
CA PRO A 45 7.31 39.09 -2.40
C PRO A 45 8.49 39.42 -1.47
N GLY A 46 8.22 39.64 -0.19
CA GLY A 46 9.29 39.84 0.80
C GLY A 46 10.24 38.64 0.82
N ARG A 47 11.51 38.85 1.21
CA ARG A 47 12.54 37.79 1.24
C ARG A 47 12.07 36.49 1.93
N ALA A 48 11.26 36.61 2.99
CA ALA A 48 10.68 35.45 3.68
C ALA A 48 9.64 34.70 2.83
N THR A 49 8.81 35.42 2.06
CA THR A 49 7.84 34.84 1.12
C THR A 49 8.54 34.14 -0.04
N THR A 50 9.62 34.73 -0.57
CA THR A 50 10.44 34.09 -1.61
C THR A 50 11.15 32.84 -1.09
N GLN A 51 11.75 32.89 0.11
CA GLN A 51 12.38 31.72 0.73
C GLN A 51 11.37 30.59 1.03
N ALA A 52 10.16 30.93 1.48
CA ALA A 52 9.10 29.96 1.70
C ALA A 52 8.62 29.33 0.38
N ALA A 53 8.44 30.13 -0.66
CA ALA A 53 8.08 29.65 -1.99
C ALA A 53 9.17 28.74 -2.59
N ASP A 54 10.45 29.10 -2.44
CA ASP A 54 11.58 28.30 -2.89
C ASP A 54 11.67 26.97 -2.12
N ALA A 55 11.48 26.99 -0.80
CA ALA A 55 11.45 25.78 0.03
C ALA A 55 10.30 24.84 -0.35
N ILE A 56 9.11 25.40 -0.63
CA ILE A 56 7.95 24.63 -1.11
C ILE A 56 8.25 24.04 -2.49
N ASN A 57 8.79 24.83 -3.42
CA ASN A 57 9.14 24.36 -4.76
C ASN A 57 10.18 23.24 -4.71
N ASN A 58 11.23 23.38 -3.90
CA ASN A 58 12.24 22.34 -3.72
C ASN A 58 11.63 21.06 -3.13
N THR A 59 10.75 21.20 -2.13
CA THR A 59 10.05 20.03 -1.55
C THR A 59 9.17 19.33 -2.58
N LEU A 60 8.45 20.08 -3.42
CA LEU A 60 7.61 19.52 -4.48
C LEU A 60 8.44 18.83 -5.57
N LEU A 61 9.59 19.41 -5.94
CA LEU A 61 10.54 18.80 -6.87
C LEU A 61 11.11 17.49 -6.32
N ASP A 62 11.49 17.46 -5.04
CA ASP A 62 12.01 16.26 -4.37
C ASP A 62 10.94 15.16 -4.27
N MET A 63 9.69 15.53 -3.97
CA MET A 63 8.56 14.59 -3.96
C MET A 63 8.32 14.02 -5.36
N LYS A 64 8.36 14.86 -6.39
CA LYS A 64 8.19 14.41 -7.78
C LYS A 64 9.33 13.49 -8.20
N ALA A 65 10.59 13.84 -7.94
CA ALA A 65 11.74 13.02 -8.28
C ALA A 65 11.67 11.64 -7.60
N ARG A 66 11.19 11.59 -6.35
CA ARG A 66 10.98 10.33 -5.64
C ARG A 66 9.84 9.51 -6.25
N ALA A 67 8.71 10.14 -6.57
CA ALA A 67 7.58 9.48 -7.22
C ALA A 67 7.99 8.88 -8.58
N ASP A 68 8.70 9.66 -9.40
CA ASP A 68 9.24 9.21 -10.69
C ASP A 68 10.23 8.04 -10.49
N GLY A 69 11.04 8.07 -9.42
CA GLY A 69 11.91 6.96 -9.04
C GLY A 69 11.14 5.67 -8.71
N TYR A 70 10.04 5.76 -7.95
CA TYR A 70 9.19 4.61 -7.66
C TYR A 70 8.53 4.02 -8.91
N VAL A 71 8.05 4.87 -9.80
CA VAL A 71 7.48 4.46 -11.08
C VAL A 71 8.54 3.77 -11.95
N GLY A 72 9.75 4.32 -12.02
CA GLY A 72 10.88 3.73 -12.73
C GLY A 72 11.21 2.32 -12.24
N MET A 73 11.36 2.13 -10.92
CA MET A 73 11.62 0.80 -10.34
C MET A 73 10.48 -0.19 -10.60
N ALA A 74 9.22 0.26 -10.55
CA ALA A 74 8.08 -0.60 -10.84
C ALA A 74 8.03 -1.01 -12.32
N LEU A 75 8.35 -0.09 -13.24
CA LEU A 75 8.45 -0.39 -14.66
C LEU A 75 9.57 -1.39 -14.95
N GLU A 76 10.75 -1.23 -14.34
CA GLU A 76 11.84 -2.20 -14.43
C GLU A 76 11.41 -3.58 -13.93
N PHE A 77 10.73 -3.61 -12.78
CA PHE A 77 10.28 -4.85 -12.16
C PHE A 77 9.22 -5.57 -13.02
N VAL A 78 8.19 -4.86 -13.49
CA VAL A 78 7.17 -5.37 -14.42
C VAL A 78 7.79 -5.84 -15.74
N ASN A 79 8.90 -5.24 -16.17
CA ASN A 79 9.61 -5.67 -17.35
C ASN A 79 10.49 -6.91 -17.15
N SER A 80 10.86 -7.21 -15.92
CA SER A 80 11.74 -8.32 -15.58
C SER A 80 11.04 -9.68 -15.60
N ASP A 81 11.83 -10.76 -15.65
CA ASP A 81 11.32 -12.14 -15.51
C ASP A 81 10.76 -12.46 -14.11
N ARG A 82 10.94 -11.55 -13.16
CA ARG A 82 10.51 -11.70 -11.75
C ARG A 82 9.03 -11.35 -11.56
N PHE A 83 8.44 -10.64 -12.51
CA PHE A 83 7.01 -10.41 -12.57
C PHE A 83 6.35 -11.46 -13.46
N LYS A 84 5.30 -12.10 -12.94
CA LYS A 84 4.51 -13.12 -13.62
C LYS A 84 3.02 -12.78 -13.51
N SER A 85 2.25 -13.14 -14.53
CA SER A 85 0.82 -12.90 -14.57
C SER A 85 0.12 -14.03 -15.31
N SER A 86 -1.08 -14.38 -14.87
CA SER A 86 -1.99 -15.25 -15.64
C SER A 86 -2.63 -14.54 -16.83
N ASP A 87 -2.76 -13.22 -16.76
CA ASP A 87 -3.23 -12.38 -17.85
C ASP A 87 -2.03 -12.01 -18.76
N PRO A 88 -2.08 -12.38 -20.06
CA PRO A 88 -0.97 -12.15 -20.99
C PRO A 88 -0.71 -10.66 -21.26
N ASP A 89 -1.72 -9.81 -21.14
CA ASP A 89 -1.63 -8.38 -21.44
C ASP A 89 -1.31 -7.54 -20.19
N ALA A 90 -1.29 -8.16 -19.00
CA ALA A 90 -1.12 -7.46 -17.73
C ALA A 90 0.14 -6.59 -17.68
N LYS A 91 1.24 -7.04 -18.30
CA LYS A 91 2.50 -6.29 -18.35
C LYS A 91 2.33 -4.97 -19.10
N GLU A 92 1.74 -5.00 -20.29
CA GLU A 92 1.54 -3.79 -21.10
C GLU A 92 0.48 -2.88 -20.48
N THR A 93 -0.61 -3.44 -19.94
CA THR A 93 -1.64 -2.68 -19.23
C THR A 93 -1.07 -2.00 -17.97
N LEU A 94 -0.25 -2.68 -17.19
CA LEU A 94 0.42 -2.09 -16.02
C LEU A 94 1.37 -0.97 -16.41
N LYS A 95 2.17 -1.14 -17.47
CA LYS A 95 3.04 -0.07 -17.96
C LYS A 95 2.25 1.18 -18.36
N ALA A 96 1.14 1.01 -19.08
CA ALA A 96 0.26 2.11 -19.41
C ALA A 96 -0.29 2.80 -18.15
N LEU A 97 -0.79 2.02 -17.18
CA LEU A 97 -1.32 2.55 -15.92
C LEU A 97 -0.27 3.28 -15.08
N LEU A 98 0.97 2.78 -15.04
CA LEU A 98 2.08 3.41 -14.31
C LEU A 98 2.47 4.76 -14.95
N ASN A 99 2.40 4.87 -16.27
CA ASN A 99 2.67 6.12 -16.97
C ASN A 99 1.51 7.13 -16.84
N GLU A 100 0.26 6.64 -16.83
CA GLU A 100 -0.93 7.48 -16.68
C GLU A 100 -1.13 7.98 -15.24
N ASN A 101 -0.88 7.12 -14.26
CA ASN A 101 -1.24 7.34 -12.84
C ASN A 101 -0.06 7.14 -11.88
N GLY A 102 1.15 7.51 -12.32
CA GLY A 102 2.39 7.32 -11.57
C GLY A 102 2.38 7.93 -10.17
N ASP A 103 1.81 9.11 -10.01
CA ASP A 103 1.72 9.79 -8.71
C ASP A 103 0.85 9.02 -7.70
N ILE A 104 -0.29 8.46 -8.17
CA ILE A 104 -1.19 7.65 -7.33
C ILE A 104 -0.48 6.35 -6.91
N PHE A 105 0.27 5.75 -7.83
CA PHE A 105 1.05 4.56 -7.55
C PHE A 105 2.16 4.83 -6.53
N ALA A 106 2.94 5.91 -6.71
CA ALA A 106 3.98 6.32 -5.78
C ALA A 106 3.43 6.60 -4.37
N ALA A 107 2.30 7.31 -4.27
CA ALA A 107 1.64 7.57 -2.99
C ALA A 107 1.21 6.28 -2.27
N ARG A 108 0.81 5.23 -3.00
CA ARG A 108 0.50 3.92 -2.42
C ARG A 108 1.74 3.23 -1.86
N ILE A 109 2.88 3.33 -2.54
CA ILE A 109 4.15 2.79 -2.03
C ILE A 109 4.54 3.50 -0.73
N GLU A 110 4.48 4.83 -0.70
CA GLU A 110 4.79 5.59 0.51
C GLU A 110 3.85 5.21 1.66
N ALA A 111 2.56 5.05 1.39
CA ALA A 111 1.59 4.62 2.40
C ALA A 111 1.91 3.21 2.95
N GLU A 112 2.28 2.24 2.11
CA GLU A 112 2.67 0.90 2.56
C GLU A 112 3.94 0.95 3.43
N LEU A 113 4.95 1.75 3.04
CA LEU A 113 6.19 1.91 3.80
C LEU A 113 5.98 2.61 5.14
N GLN A 114 5.05 3.58 5.20
CA GLN A 114 4.70 4.28 6.44
C GLN A 114 3.90 3.39 7.39
N ASN A 115 2.95 2.61 6.86
CA ASN A 115 2.07 1.76 7.66
C ASN A 115 2.77 0.51 8.19
N LYS A 116 3.84 0.05 7.54
CA LYS A 116 4.57 -1.17 7.92
C LYS A 116 6.07 -0.87 8.06
N PRO A 117 6.52 -0.36 9.22
CA PRO A 117 7.94 -0.15 9.48
C PRO A 117 8.72 -1.45 9.31
N GLY A 118 9.70 -1.46 8.41
CA GLY A 118 10.51 -2.65 8.07
C GLY A 118 10.12 -3.36 6.78
N LEU A 119 8.99 -2.99 6.15
CA LEU A 119 8.62 -3.47 4.81
C LEU A 119 9.70 -3.05 3.81
N LYS A 120 10.19 -3.99 3.01
CA LYS A 120 11.15 -3.66 1.96
C LYS A 120 10.45 -2.93 0.83
N LEU A 121 11.17 -2.02 0.18
CA LEU A 121 10.64 -1.23 -0.93
C LEU A 121 10.07 -2.11 -2.05
N GLU A 122 10.70 -3.25 -2.33
CA GLU A 122 10.25 -4.16 -3.38
C GLU A 122 8.90 -4.83 -3.04
N GLU A 123 8.67 -5.16 -1.76
CA GLU A 123 7.39 -5.68 -1.28
C GLU A 123 6.29 -4.62 -1.34
N ALA A 124 6.64 -3.37 -1.01
CA ALA A 124 5.73 -2.23 -1.16
C ALA A 124 5.34 -2.01 -2.63
N ILE A 125 6.31 -2.11 -3.55
CA ILE A 125 6.07 -2.05 -5.00
C ILE A 125 5.15 -3.19 -5.45
N ALA A 126 5.42 -4.43 -5.06
CA ALA A 126 4.58 -5.58 -5.40
C ALA A 126 3.14 -5.40 -4.90
N THR A 127 2.97 -4.97 -3.65
CA THR A 127 1.65 -4.68 -3.07
C THR A 127 0.93 -3.56 -3.82
N ALA A 128 1.64 -2.48 -4.16
CA ALA A 128 1.09 -1.37 -4.94
C ALA A 128 0.71 -1.80 -6.37
N LEU A 129 1.48 -2.68 -7.01
CA LEU A 129 1.15 -3.24 -8.32
C LEU A 129 -0.14 -4.06 -8.26
N THR A 130 -0.29 -4.97 -7.29
CA THR A 130 -1.54 -5.71 -7.05
C THR A 130 -2.72 -4.77 -6.87
N ALA A 131 -2.55 -3.71 -6.06
CA ALA A 131 -3.59 -2.72 -5.82
C ALA A 131 -3.95 -1.91 -7.08
N THR A 132 -2.97 -1.61 -7.95
CA THR A 132 -3.18 -0.94 -9.23
C THR A 132 -4.00 -1.80 -10.17
N VAL A 133 -3.70 -3.11 -10.30
CA VAL A 133 -4.51 -4.03 -11.11
C VAL A 133 -5.94 -4.10 -10.56
N ARG A 134 -6.10 -4.30 -9.25
CA ARG A 134 -7.41 -4.36 -8.59
C ARG A 134 -8.24 -3.09 -8.81
N SER A 135 -7.63 -1.92 -8.71
CA SER A 135 -8.32 -0.63 -8.87
C SER A 135 -8.70 -0.32 -10.34
N ASN A 136 -8.05 -1.00 -11.30
CA ASN A 136 -8.27 -0.80 -12.74
C ASN A 136 -8.81 -2.07 -13.39
N ARG A 137 -9.59 -2.85 -12.64
CA ARG A 137 -9.98 -4.22 -12.99
C ARG A 137 -10.58 -4.35 -14.39
N SER A 138 -11.34 -3.36 -14.84
CA SER A 138 -11.99 -3.33 -16.17
C SER A 138 -11.02 -3.27 -17.36
N ARG A 139 -9.73 -3.01 -17.14
CA ARG A 139 -8.69 -2.97 -18.19
C ARG A 139 -7.92 -4.28 -18.34
N PHE A 140 -8.23 -5.29 -17.53
CA PHE A 140 -7.58 -6.59 -17.51
C PHE A 140 -8.56 -7.70 -17.87
N ALA A 141 -8.05 -8.90 -18.18
CA ALA A 141 -8.85 -10.07 -18.56
C ALA A 141 -10.02 -10.33 -17.59
N GLU A 142 -11.21 -10.71 -18.05
CA GLU A 142 -12.42 -10.84 -17.20
C GLU A 142 -12.31 -11.91 -16.10
N THR A 143 -11.46 -12.92 -16.29
CA THR A 143 -11.23 -14.02 -15.34
C THR A 143 -10.37 -13.61 -14.15
N GLU A 144 -10.31 -14.43 -13.10
CA GLU A 144 -9.36 -14.25 -12.00
C GLU A 144 -7.92 -14.03 -12.52
N ILE A 145 -7.26 -13.00 -11.99
CA ILE A 145 -5.88 -12.69 -12.31
C ILE A 145 -5.01 -13.15 -11.15
N VAL A 146 -3.97 -13.91 -11.49
CA VAL A 146 -2.95 -14.35 -10.55
C VAL A 146 -1.66 -13.63 -10.90
N LEU A 147 -1.16 -12.85 -9.96
CA LEU A 147 0.11 -12.13 -10.08
C LEU A 147 1.17 -12.84 -9.26
N GLY A 148 2.33 -13.05 -9.86
CA GLY A 148 3.49 -13.64 -9.23
C GLY A 148 4.62 -12.61 -9.11
N TYR A 149 5.21 -12.52 -7.92
CA TYR A 149 6.37 -11.69 -7.62
C TYR A 149 7.51 -12.54 -7.05
N ASP A 150 8.61 -12.66 -7.80
CA ASP A 150 9.87 -13.21 -7.29
C ASP A 150 10.66 -12.07 -6.63
N LEU A 151 10.62 -12.00 -5.29
CA LEU A 151 11.24 -10.93 -4.49
C LEU A 151 12.66 -11.33 -4.05
N LYS A 152 13.62 -10.41 -4.06
CA LYS A 152 15.05 -10.71 -3.82
C LYS A 152 15.34 -11.24 -2.42
N HIS A 153 14.53 -10.86 -1.45
CA HIS A 153 14.77 -11.12 -0.04
C HIS A 153 13.61 -11.86 0.63
N GLN A 154 12.69 -12.41 -0.16
CA GLN A 154 11.55 -13.18 0.33
C GLN A 154 11.24 -14.36 -0.58
N ALA A 155 10.44 -15.28 -0.06
CA ALA A 155 9.81 -16.29 -0.88
C ALA A 155 8.95 -15.64 -1.97
N ASN A 156 8.81 -16.34 -3.09
CA ASN A 156 7.94 -15.91 -4.18
C ASN A 156 6.52 -15.68 -3.67
N GLN A 157 5.95 -14.53 -4.00
CA GLN A 157 4.60 -14.16 -3.60
C GLN A 157 3.63 -14.39 -4.75
N ILE A 158 2.47 -14.96 -4.42
CA ILE A 158 1.34 -15.12 -5.35
C ILE A 158 0.17 -14.30 -4.79
N HIS A 159 -0.37 -13.42 -5.63
CA HIS A 159 -1.48 -12.54 -5.29
C HIS A 159 -2.68 -12.86 -6.19
N TYR A 160 -3.85 -12.93 -5.57
CA TYR A 160 -5.11 -13.22 -6.25
C TYR A 160 -5.93 -11.95 -6.40
N ILE A 161 -6.41 -11.71 -7.61
CA ILE A 161 -7.31 -10.62 -7.95
C ILE A 161 -8.55 -11.23 -8.57
N ALA A 162 -9.69 -11.00 -7.91
CA ALA A 162 -10.97 -11.52 -8.33
C ALA A 162 -11.30 -11.20 -9.79
N ASP A 163 -12.14 -12.04 -10.39
CA ASP A 163 -12.75 -11.82 -11.68
C ASP A 163 -13.64 -10.55 -11.69
N ALA A 164 -14.22 -10.21 -12.84
CA ALA A 164 -15.08 -9.04 -12.99
C ALA A 164 -16.34 -9.08 -12.10
N ASP A 165 -16.79 -10.28 -11.71
CA ASP A 165 -17.95 -10.51 -10.84
C ASP A 165 -17.58 -10.55 -9.35
N GLY A 166 -16.28 -10.46 -9.02
CA GLY A 166 -15.78 -10.47 -7.65
C GLY A 166 -15.45 -11.86 -7.10
N HIS A 167 -15.42 -12.90 -7.93
CA HIS A 167 -15.01 -14.25 -7.52
C HIS A 167 -13.51 -14.48 -7.68
N SER A 168 -12.90 -15.15 -6.72
CA SER A 168 -11.48 -15.52 -6.75
C SER A 168 -11.33 -16.89 -6.12
N SER A 169 -10.90 -17.89 -6.90
CA SER A 169 -10.68 -19.24 -6.37
C SER A 169 -9.48 -19.24 -5.42
N GLY A 170 -8.38 -18.59 -5.82
CA GLY A 170 -7.21 -18.46 -4.97
C GLY A 170 -7.48 -17.60 -3.74
N GLY A 171 -8.22 -16.49 -3.92
CA GLY A 171 -8.64 -15.60 -2.83
C GLY A 171 -9.54 -16.30 -1.81
N TYR A 172 -10.50 -17.11 -2.28
CA TYR A 172 -11.35 -17.93 -1.41
C TYR A 172 -10.53 -18.95 -0.61
N LEU A 173 -9.59 -19.65 -1.25
CA LEU A 173 -8.71 -20.61 -0.56
C LEU A 173 -7.81 -19.92 0.47
N ALA A 174 -7.24 -18.76 0.12
CA ALA A 174 -6.40 -17.97 1.03
C ALA A 174 -7.19 -17.48 2.24
N GLN A 175 -8.41 -16.97 2.04
CA GLN A 175 -9.31 -16.58 3.12
C GLN A 175 -9.68 -17.77 4.00
N ALA A 176 -10.11 -18.89 3.40
CA ALA A 176 -10.49 -20.08 4.14
C ALA A 176 -9.31 -20.65 4.97
N ALA A 177 -8.08 -20.57 4.46
CA ALA A 177 -6.89 -20.97 5.20
C ALA A 177 -6.63 -20.06 6.40
N GLY A 178 -6.82 -18.75 6.23
CA GLY A 178 -6.76 -17.77 7.32
C GLY A 178 -7.80 -18.06 8.41
N GLU A 179 -9.07 -18.21 8.03
CA GLU A 179 -10.16 -18.55 8.95
C GLU A 179 -9.93 -19.89 9.67
N ALA A 180 -9.38 -20.90 8.98
CA ALA A 180 -9.07 -22.18 9.60
C ALA A 180 -7.90 -22.09 10.59
N SER A 181 -6.90 -21.25 10.29
CA SER A 181 -5.78 -20.95 11.21
C SER A 181 -6.28 -20.25 12.48
N GLU A 182 -7.13 -19.23 12.32
CA GLU A 182 -7.78 -18.54 13.44
C GLU A 182 -8.62 -19.49 14.29
N GLY A 183 -9.46 -20.31 13.66
CA GLY A 183 -10.26 -21.32 14.37
C GLY A 183 -9.42 -22.35 15.14
N LEU A 184 -8.27 -22.76 14.60
CA LEU A 184 -7.33 -23.65 15.30
C LEU A 184 -6.69 -22.94 16.51
N MET A 185 -6.30 -21.67 16.36
CA MET A 185 -5.77 -20.86 17.45
C MET A 185 -6.80 -20.69 18.57
N GLU A 186 -8.06 -20.42 18.23
CA GLU A 186 -9.17 -20.33 19.19
C GLU A 186 -9.42 -21.66 19.90
N ALA A 187 -9.45 -22.78 19.18
CA ALA A 187 -9.62 -24.10 19.78
C ALA A 187 -8.46 -24.44 20.75
N ARG A 188 -7.21 -24.11 20.38
CA ARG A 188 -6.05 -24.27 21.27
C ARG A 188 -6.16 -23.39 22.51
N LYS A 189 -6.63 -22.14 22.35
CA LYS A 189 -6.88 -21.23 23.47
C LYS A 189 -7.96 -21.78 24.41
N TRP A 190 -9.05 -22.33 23.88
CA TRP A 190 -10.06 -22.99 24.71
C TRP A 190 -9.47 -24.18 25.46
N HIS A 191 -8.74 -25.07 24.77
CA HIS A 191 -8.08 -26.22 25.41
C HIS A 191 -7.14 -25.83 26.55
N MET A 192 -6.32 -24.78 26.38
CA MET A 192 -5.44 -24.29 27.45
C MET A 192 -6.19 -23.77 28.68
N ASN A 193 -7.45 -23.36 28.53
CA ASN A 193 -8.27 -22.79 29.60
C ASN A 193 -9.39 -23.75 30.07
N ALA A 194 -9.49 -24.95 29.50
CA ALA A 194 -10.54 -25.90 29.79
C ALA A 194 -10.38 -26.47 31.19
N LYS A 195 -11.49 -26.63 31.92
CA LYS A 195 -11.52 -27.35 33.20
C LYS A 195 -11.68 -28.84 32.95
N ASP A 196 -11.46 -29.67 33.98
CA ASP A 196 -11.52 -31.14 33.86
C ASP A 196 -12.82 -31.66 33.24
N GLY A 197 -13.97 -31.01 33.49
CA GLY A 197 -15.26 -31.38 32.89
C GLY A 197 -15.45 -31.00 31.42
N GLU A 198 -14.54 -30.21 30.85
CA GLU A 198 -14.61 -29.68 29.48
C GLU A 198 -13.41 -30.14 28.63
N LEU A 199 -12.40 -30.76 29.25
CA LEU A 199 -11.13 -31.08 28.60
C LEU A 199 -11.32 -32.01 27.40
N GLN A 200 -12.20 -33.02 27.52
CA GLN A 200 -12.48 -33.95 26.43
C GLN A 200 -13.08 -33.24 25.20
N ASP A 201 -14.04 -32.34 25.41
CA ASP A 201 -14.67 -31.58 24.33
C ASP A 201 -13.69 -30.58 23.71
N ALA A 202 -12.85 -29.94 24.53
CA ALA A 202 -11.82 -29.03 24.06
C ALA A 202 -10.74 -29.76 23.24
N THR A 203 -10.33 -30.97 23.63
CA THR A 203 -9.42 -31.81 22.85
C THR A 203 -10.05 -32.18 21.51
N ALA A 204 -11.31 -32.62 21.49
CA ALA A 204 -12.02 -32.95 20.25
C ALA A 204 -12.14 -31.75 19.30
N ALA A 205 -12.34 -30.54 19.84
CA ALA A 205 -12.40 -29.32 19.05
C ALA A 205 -11.05 -28.92 18.45
N VAL A 206 -9.94 -29.08 19.18
CA VAL A 206 -8.59 -28.89 18.63
C VAL A 206 -8.34 -29.85 17.49
N GLU A 207 -8.67 -31.13 17.64
CA GLU A 207 -8.49 -32.11 16.57
C GLU A 207 -9.33 -31.80 15.33
N ALA A 208 -10.59 -31.38 15.52
CA ALA A 208 -11.46 -31.00 14.41
C ALA A 208 -10.94 -29.75 13.68
N ALA A 209 -10.49 -28.73 14.42
CA ALA A 209 -9.92 -27.52 13.85
C ALA A 209 -8.59 -27.79 13.13
N ASP A 210 -7.73 -28.64 13.69
CA ASP A 210 -6.45 -29.04 13.08
C ASP A 210 -6.67 -29.80 11.77
N ARG A 211 -7.63 -30.74 11.74
CA ARG A 211 -8.03 -31.42 10.49
C ARG A 211 -8.51 -30.42 9.43
N ARG A 212 -9.38 -29.47 9.80
CA ARG A 212 -9.87 -28.44 8.88
C ARG A 212 -8.72 -27.58 8.36
N TYR A 213 -7.85 -27.10 9.25
CA TYR A 213 -6.67 -26.32 8.89
C TYR A 213 -5.78 -27.05 7.89
N ARG A 214 -5.38 -28.29 8.18
CA ARG A 214 -4.53 -29.08 7.28
C ARG A 214 -5.17 -29.28 5.91
N ASN A 215 -6.46 -29.61 5.87
CA ASN A 215 -7.18 -29.84 4.61
C ASN A 215 -7.21 -28.57 3.75
N VAL A 216 -7.61 -27.43 4.32
CA VAL A 216 -7.72 -26.17 3.58
C VAL A 216 -6.33 -25.66 3.17
N TYR A 217 -5.34 -25.77 4.06
CA TYR A 217 -3.98 -25.35 3.77
C TYR A 217 -3.35 -26.19 2.64
N SER A 218 -3.61 -27.51 2.61
CA SER A 218 -3.17 -28.37 1.50
C SER A 218 -3.77 -27.92 0.17
N LEU A 219 -5.07 -27.60 0.13
CA LEU A 219 -5.72 -27.12 -1.10
C LEU A 219 -5.12 -25.79 -1.58
N LEU A 220 -4.84 -24.86 -0.66
CA LEU A 220 -4.16 -23.61 -0.99
C LEU A 220 -2.73 -23.88 -1.49
N GLN A 221 -1.99 -24.79 -0.87
CA GLN A 221 -0.66 -25.16 -1.32
C GLN A 221 -0.69 -25.77 -2.73
N ASP A 222 -1.59 -26.72 -3.00
CA ASP A 222 -1.75 -27.31 -4.32
C ASP A 222 -2.07 -26.25 -5.38
N TRP A 223 -2.94 -25.29 -5.03
CA TRP A 223 -3.25 -24.15 -5.90
C TRP A 223 -2.01 -23.27 -6.17
N ASN A 224 -1.25 -22.91 -5.13
CA ASN A 224 -0.03 -22.12 -5.24
C ASN A 224 1.04 -22.86 -6.08
N THR A 225 1.23 -24.16 -5.86
CA THR A 225 2.19 -25.01 -6.60
C THR A 225 1.83 -25.09 -8.08
N MET A 226 0.55 -25.21 -8.41
CA MET A 226 0.08 -25.16 -9.80
C MET A 226 0.47 -23.85 -10.49
N TRP A 227 0.30 -22.71 -9.80
CA TRP A 227 0.70 -21.41 -10.34
C TRP A 227 2.20 -21.19 -10.39
N ALA A 228 2.94 -21.57 -9.35
CA ALA A 228 4.41 -21.52 -9.36
C ALA A 228 4.99 -22.29 -10.55
N LYS A 229 4.46 -23.48 -10.83
CA LYS A 229 4.81 -24.27 -12.01
C LYS A 229 4.46 -23.57 -13.32
N LYS A 230 3.26 -22.98 -13.44
CA LYS A 230 2.87 -22.19 -14.63
C LYS A 230 3.76 -20.98 -14.85
N PHE A 231 4.24 -20.38 -13.76
CA PHE A 231 5.18 -19.26 -13.78
C PHE A 231 6.64 -19.68 -14.02
N GLY A 232 6.91 -20.97 -14.10
CA GLY A 232 8.27 -21.50 -14.32
C GLY A 232 9.20 -21.30 -13.12
N TRP A 233 8.66 -21.03 -11.94
CA TRP A 233 9.45 -21.01 -10.71
C TRP A 233 9.77 -22.44 -10.31
N LYS A 234 11.05 -22.70 -10.02
CA LYS A 234 11.47 -23.99 -9.47
C LYS A 234 10.95 -24.12 -8.04
N ASP A 235 10.62 -25.33 -7.63
CA ASP A 235 10.39 -25.71 -6.23
C ASP A 235 11.73 -25.70 -5.47
N GLU A 236 12.43 -24.56 -5.42
CA GLU A 236 13.64 -24.42 -4.61
C GLU A 236 13.22 -23.91 -3.22
N PRO A 237 13.61 -24.60 -2.13
CA PRO A 237 13.34 -24.11 -0.78
C PRO A 237 14.01 -22.74 -0.59
N ALA A 238 13.32 -21.85 0.11
CA ALA A 238 13.73 -20.46 0.36
C ALA A 238 15.13 -20.30 1.01
N GLU A 239 15.74 -21.39 1.48
CA GLU A 239 17.07 -21.43 2.11
C GLU A 239 18.25 -21.44 1.10
N ALA A 240 18.01 -21.46 -0.21
CA ALA A 240 19.07 -21.55 -1.22
C ALA A 240 19.37 -20.23 -1.98
N ARG A 241 18.90 -19.07 -1.50
CA ARG A 241 19.13 -17.76 -2.12
C ARG A 241 19.81 -16.77 -1.19
#